data_AF-A0A7S3RAH8-F1
#
_entry.id   AF-A0A7S3RAH8-F1
#
_cell.length_a   1.000
_cell.length_b   1.000
_cell.length_c   1.000
_cell.angle_alpha   90.00
_cell.angle_beta   90.00
_cell.angle_gamma   90.00
#
_symmetry.space_group_name_H-M   'P 1'
#
loop_
_entity.id
_entity.type
_entity.pdbx_description
1 polymer ?
#
loop_
_entity_poly.entity_id
_entity_poly.type
_entity_poly.pdbx_seq_one_letter_code
_entity_poly.pdbx_strand_id
1 'polypeptide(L)'
;MALVSSSPLQSSQLTTSSPVHASRVWVPASSSCSTRSSYGRSSSGRRQLISQPQVQLACQGGPRLPRYVPCSQASPANVARETPMEALSPEQQNVWRASVQAVVDAVEGMSPEEAEDKLQQAFGWGPRGNKFWRGRKVKEAPQEGQVSSALEYLRSVGVAGPEMAKVVKTFPEALACSVDDQLKESVKKLEGEWKLKNQVLVKALARQPQVLGYDYDCEGSCQGECNRCWARF
;
A
#
# COMPACT_ATOMS: atom_id res chain seq x y z
N MET A 1 27.09 48.15 -24.27
CA MET A 1 28.45 47.70 -24.65
C MET A 1 28.98 46.84 -23.52
N ALA A 2 29.55 45.68 -23.87
CA ALA A 2 30.06 44.60 -23.01
C ALA A 2 31.09 45.11 -21.97
N LEU A 3 31.44 44.40 -20.88
CA LEU A 3 32.33 43.22 -20.85
C LEU A 3 32.09 42.41 -19.54
N VAL A 4 31.70 41.12 -19.55
CA VAL A 4 32.53 39.87 -19.51
C VAL A 4 33.80 39.87 -18.64
N SER A 5 33.84 38.95 -17.67
CA SER A 5 34.95 38.01 -17.34
C SER A 5 34.49 37.13 -16.16
N SER A 6 34.20 35.83 -16.27
CA SER A 6 35.01 34.65 -16.69
C SER A 6 36.06 34.20 -15.66
N SER A 7 35.69 33.17 -14.87
CA SER A 7 36.45 31.92 -14.53
C SER A 7 37.84 32.04 -13.83
N PRO A 8 38.42 30.98 -13.18
CA PRO A 8 38.26 29.55 -13.45
C PRO A 8 38.31 28.55 -12.25
N LEU A 9 38.13 27.29 -12.65
CA LEU A 9 38.36 25.99 -12.01
C LEU A 9 39.59 25.89 -11.08
N GLN A 10 39.48 25.00 -10.08
CA GLN A 10 40.55 24.02 -9.84
C GLN A 10 40.03 22.76 -9.13
N SER A 11 40.12 21.65 -9.88
CA SER A 11 40.19 20.28 -9.36
C SER A 11 41.45 20.10 -8.52
N SER A 12 41.37 19.27 -7.48
CA SER A 12 42.53 18.50 -7.01
C SER A 12 42.07 17.17 -6.43
N GLN A 13 42.79 16.15 -6.88
CA GLN A 13 42.57 14.72 -6.79
C GLN A 13 43.69 14.10 -5.95
N LEU A 14 43.41 12.89 -5.42
CA LEU A 14 44.37 11.87 -4.93
C LEU A 14 45.00 12.15 -3.54
N THR A 15 45.31 11.20 -2.65
CA THR A 15 45.67 9.77 -2.76
C THR A 15 45.41 9.02 -1.43
N THR A 16 45.06 7.73 -1.54
CA THR A 16 45.48 6.56 -0.73
C THR A 16 45.65 6.64 0.80
N SER A 17 44.99 5.72 1.52
CA SER A 17 45.67 4.63 2.27
C SER A 17 44.68 3.79 3.11
N SER A 18 44.70 2.47 2.91
CA SER A 18 44.19 1.46 3.87
C SER A 18 44.98 1.50 5.18
N PRO A 19 44.37 1.07 6.30
CA PRO A 19 44.87 -0.17 6.92
C PRO A 19 43.77 -1.12 7.43
N VAL A 20 44.00 -2.39 7.08
CA VAL A 20 43.85 -3.63 7.84
C VAL A 20 43.28 -3.63 9.28
N HIS A 21 42.34 -4.58 9.47
CA HIS A 21 42.10 -5.46 10.62
C HIS A 21 41.75 -4.88 12.01
N ALA A 22 40.49 -5.04 12.40
CA ALA A 22 40.13 -5.50 13.75
C ALA A 22 38.83 -6.32 13.70
N SER A 23 39.00 -7.63 13.80
CA SER A 23 37.96 -8.63 13.90
C SER A 23 37.04 -8.36 15.10
N ARG A 24 35.73 -8.23 14.86
CA ARG A 24 34.73 -8.61 15.87
C ARG A 24 33.86 -9.69 15.26
N VAL A 25 34.17 -10.91 15.66
CA VAL A 25 33.38 -12.11 15.44
C VAL A 25 31.97 -11.85 15.99
N TRP A 26 30.98 -11.87 15.12
CA TRP A 26 29.59 -12.08 15.52
C TRP A 26 29.18 -13.44 15.00
N VAL A 27 28.90 -14.36 15.93
CA VAL A 27 28.46 -15.72 15.66
C VAL A 27 26.95 -15.68 15.40
N PRO A 28 26.45 -16.07 14.22
CA PRO A 28 25.02 -16.25 14.04
C PRO A 28 24.58 -17.59 14.65
N ALA A 29 23.62 -17.52 15.57
CA ALA A 29 22.88 -18.70 16.00
C ALA A 29 22.02 -19.19 14.83
N SER A 30 22.49 -20.26 14.19
CA SER A 30 21.76 -21.04 13.21
C SER A 30 20.50 -21.63 13.83
N SER A 31 19.35 -21.33 13.26
CA SER A 31 18.15 -22.16 13.36
C SER A 31 17.36 -22.02 12.06
N SER A 32 17.89 -22.69 11.05
CA SER A 32 17.23 -23.03 9.81
C SER A 32 16.12 -24.05 10.07
N CYS A 33 14.88 -23.70 9.72
CA CYS A 33 13.84 -24.68 9.42
C CYS A 33 13.14 -24.25 8.12
N SER A 34 13.69 -24.75 7.02
CA SER A 34 13.02 -24.83 5.73
C SER A 34 12.10 -26.05 5.75
N THR A 35 10.81 -25.88 5.53
CA THR A 35 9.94 -26.98 5.06
C THR A 35 9.27 -26.57 3.76
N ARG A 36 9.92 -27.06 2.70
CA ARG A 36 9.39 -27.21 1.35
C ARG A 36 8.18 -28.16 1.42
N SER A 37 7.02 -27.70 0.97
CA SER A 37 5.83 -28.54 0.78
C SER A 37 5.78 -28.99 -0.68
N SER A 38 5.95 -30.29 -0.91
CA SER A 38 5.72 -30.93 -2.22
C SER A 38 4.52 -31.88 -2.12
N TYR A 39 3.57 -31.62 -3.01
CA TYR A 39 2.47 -32.45 -3.48
C TYR A 39 2.75 -33.96 -3.53
N GLY A 40 1.75 -34.76 -3.16
CA GLY A 40 1.80 -36.21 -3.25
C GLY A 40 0.44 -36.86 -2.99
N ARG A 41 -0.32 -37.02 -4.08
CA ARG A 41 -1.57 -37.79 -4.18
C ARG A 41 -1.27 -39.26 -3.88
N SER A 42 -2.09 -39.96 -3.09
CA SER A 42 -2.11 -41.43 -3.17
C SER A 42 -3.42 -42.06 -2.74
N SER A 43 -3.86 -42.93 -3.63
CA SER A 43 -4.97 -43.87 -3.63
C SER A 43 -4.69 -45.09 -2.74
N SER A 44 -5.77 -45.62 -2.18
CA SER A 44 -6.09 -47.04 -1.93
C SER A 44 -4.96 -48.07 -2.04
N GLY A 45 -4.66 -48.77 -0.93
CA GLY A 45 -3.82 -49.97 -0.99
C GLY A 45 -3.49 -50.61 0.35
N ARG A 46 -4.31 -51.59 0.73
CA ARG A 46 -3.97 -52.89 1.36
C ARG A 46 -3.07 -52.93 2.62
N ARG A 47 -3.69 -53.42 3.70
CA ARG A 47 -3.09 -53.94 4.95
C ARG A 47 -1.94 -54.91 4.67
N GLN A 48 -0.87 -54.82 5.45
CA GLN A 48 -0.25 -55.98 6.10
C GLN A 48 0.19 -55.63 7.53
N LEU A 49 -0.19 -56.51 8.46
CA LEU A 49 0.23 -56.52 9.84
C LEU A 49 1.70 -56.93 9.92
N ILE A 50 2.51 -56.13 10.60
CA ILE A 50 3.80 -56.56 11.17
C ILE A 50 3.80 -56.10 12.61
N SER A 51 4.03 -57.03 13.54
CA SER A 51 4.04 -56.80 14.97
C SER A 51 5.16 -55.85 15.37
N GLN A 52 4.84 -54.85 16.17
CA GLN A 52 5.84 -54.03 16.84
C GLN A 52 5.94 -54.42 18.32
N PRO A 53 7.15 -54.49 18.91
CA PRO A 53 7.32 -54.68 20.33
C PRO A 53 6.87 -53.44 21.11
N GLN A 54 6.10 -53.67 22.16
CA GLN A 54 5.56 -52.67 23.05
C GLN A 54 6.68 -52.04 23.90
N VAL A 55 7.23 -50.92 23.45
CA VAL A 55 8.05 -50.04 24.30
C VAL A 55 7.09 -49.06 24.99
N GLN A 56 6.78 -49.34 26.26
CA GLN A 56 6.07 -48.38 27.12
C GLN A 56 7.02 -47.21 27.43
N LEU A 57 6.91 -46.12 26.65
CA LEU A 57 7.40 -44.83 27.11
C LEU A 57 6.39 -44.25 28.11
N ALA A 58 6.80 -44.20 29.37
CA ALA A 58 6.13 -43.46 30.42
C ALA A 58 6.28 -41.94 30.13
N CYS A 59 5.24 -41.31 29.58
CA CYS A 59 5.15 -39.86 29.51
C CYS A 59 4.81 -39.32 30.91
N GLN A 60 5.84 -39.02 31.71
CA GLN A 60 5.67 -38.28 32.95
C GLN A 60 5.29 -36.83 32.62
N GLY A 61 4.26 -36.33 33.31
CA GLY A 61 3.62 -35.04 33.05
C GLY A 61 4.58 -33.85 33.16
N GLY A 62 4.76 -33.15 32.05
CA GLY A 62 5.36 -31.81 32.04
C GLY A 62 4.39 -30.76 32.59
N PRO A 63 4.89 -29.65 33.16
CA PRO A 63 4.04 -28.59 33.69
C PRO A 63 3.20 -27.96 32.58
N ARG A 64 1.90 -27.78 32.85
CA ARG A 64 0.97 -27.08 31.96
C ARG A 64 1.47 -25.64 31.78
N LEU A 65 1.86 -25.28 30.56
CA LEU A 65 2.08 -23.88 30.20
C LEU A 65 0.78 -23.10 30.45
N PRO A 66 0.85 -21.87 30.99
CA PRO A 66 -0.33 -21.07 31.22
C PRO A 66 -1.07 -20.86 29.89
N ARG A 67 -2.38 -21.11 29.95
CA ARG A 67 -3.35 -20.88 28.88
C ARG A 67 -3.13 -19.46 28.36
N TYR A 68 -2.91 -19.32 27.05
CA TYR A 68 -2.86 -18.02 26.36
C TYR A 68 -3.99 -17.14 26.88
N VAL A 69 -3.65 -16.11 27.63
CA VAL A 69 -4.59 -15.09 28.07
C VAL A 69 -4.76 -14.19 26.85
N PRO A 70 -5.93 -14.15 26.20
CA PRO A 70 -6.15 -13.17 25.15
C PRO A 70 -5.94 -11.81 25.80
N CYS A 71 -5.09 -10.98 25.18
CA CYS A 71 -5.03 -9.58 25.53
C CYS A 71 -6.47 -9.06 25.44
N SER A 72 -7.09 -8.78 26.59
CA SER A 72 -8.33 -8.04 26.66
C SER A 72 -7.98 -6.65 26.21
N GLN A 73 -7.96 -6.47 24.89
CA GLN A 73 -8.02 -5.15 24.30
C GLN A 73 -9.36 -4.61 24.77
N ALA A 74 -9.29 -3.78 25.82
CA ALA A 74 -10.31 -2.78 26.05
C ALA A 74 -10.44 -2.06 24.71
N SER A 75 -11.46 -2.43 23.94
CA SER A 75 -11.88 -1.64 22.80
C SER A 75 -12.17 -0.27 23.36
N PRO A 76 -11.55 0.81 22.86
CA PRO A 76 -12.06 2.14 23.12
C PRO A 76 -13.39 2.26 22.36
N ALA A 77 -14.44 1.67 22.93
CA ALA A 77 -15.80 2.00 22.60
C ALA A 77 -16.01 3.44 23.08
N ASN A 78 -16.32 4.34 22.15
CA ASN A 78 -16.63 5.76 22.35
C ASN A 78 -15.47 6.76 22.21
N VAL A 79 -14.63 6.62 21.18
CA VAL A 79 -14.17 7.85 20.51
C VAL A 79 -15.29 8.23 19.55
N ALA A 80 -16.03 9.30 19.86
CA ALA A 80 -17.03 9.85 18.97
C ALA A 80 -16.40 10.04 17.58
N ARG A 81 -17.06 9.52 16.54
CA ARG A 81 -16.54 9.58 15.18
C ARG A 81 -16.67 11.03 14.70
N GLU A 82 -15.63 11.83 14.93
CA GLU A 82 -15.51 13.18 14.38
C GLU A 82 -15.81 13.14 12.88
N THR A 83 -16.83 13.88 12.47
CA THR A 83 -17.24 13.99 11.08
C THR A 83 -16.45 15.10 10.39
N PRO A 84 -16.18 15.00 9.08
CA PRO A 84 -15.46 16.04 8.35
C PRO A 84 -16.12 17.42 8.52
N MET A 85 -17.46 17.48 8.48
CA MET A 85 -18.19 18.74 8.58
C MET A 85 -18.06 19.44 9.93
N GLU A 86 -17.79 18.71 11.02
CA GLU A 86 -17.67 19.30 12.36
C GLU A 86 -16.23 19.72 12.68
N ALA A 87 -15.24 19.04 12.09
CA ALA A 87 -13.83 19.32 12.32
C ALA A 87 -13.21 20.33 11.34
N LEU A 88 -13.82 20.53 10.16
CA LEU A 88 -13.30 21.39 9.09
C LEU A 88 -13.87 22.81 9.14
N SER A 89 -13.07 23.79 8.67
CA SER A 89 -13.51 25.18 8.53
C SER A 89 -14.66 25.33 7.51
N PRO A 90 -15.47 26.41 7.56
CA PRO A 90 -16.55 26.62 6.60
C PRO A 90 -16.09 26.65 5.14
N GLU A 91 -14.88 27.16 4.87
CA GLU A 91 -14.27 27.15 3.54
C GLU A 91 -13.96 25.72 3.09
N GLN A 92 -13.32 24.94 3.97
CA GLN A 92 -13.01 23.53 3.73
C GLN A 92 -14.28 22.68 3.56
N GLN A 93 -15.37 23.01 4.25
CA GLN A 93 -16.68 22.36 4.06
C GLN A 93 -17.26 22.64 2.67
N ASN A 94 -17.08 23.84 2.14
CA ASN A 94 -17.53 24.15 0.78
C ASN A 94 -16.72 23.36 -0.26
N VAL A 95 -15.39 23.27 -0.08
CA VAL A 95 -14.53 22.43 -0.93
C VAL A 95 -14.91 20.95 -0.82
N TRP A 96 -15.26 20.48 0.39
CA TRP A 96 -15.74 19.12 0.62
C TRP A 96 -17.02 18.84 -0.17
N ARG A 97 -18.04 19.70 -0.05
CA ARG A 97 -19.30 19.55 -0.80
C ARG A 97 -19.09 19.60 -2.30
N ALA A 98 -18.25 20.51 -2.79
CA ALA A 98 -17.89 20.59 -4.21
C ALA A 98 -17.18 19.31 -4.69
N SER A 99 -16.31 18.73 -3.85
CA SER A 99 -15.62 17.48 -4.14
C SER A 99 -16.58 16.29 -4.20
N VAL A 100 -17.57 16.22 -3.30
CA VAL A 100 -18.64 15.21 -3.37
C VAL A 100 -19.41 15.33 -4.67
N GLN A 101 -19.82 16.56 -5.04
CA GLN A 101 -20.53 16.80 -6.29
C GLN A 101 -19.70 16.39 -7.51
N ALA A 102 -18.41 16.72 -7.55
CA ALA A 102 -17.51 16.34 -8.63
C ALA A 102 -17.41 14.81 -8.81
N VAL A 103 -17.42 14.05 -7.71
CA VAL A 103 -17.42 12.58 -7.75
C VAL A 103 -18.75 12.05 -8.31
N VAL A 104 -19.88 12.60 -7.87
CA VAL A 104 -21.21 12.22 -8.37
C VAL A 104 -21.34 12.50 -9.87
N ASP A 105 -20.85 13.65 -10.32
CA ASP A 105 -20.90 14.03 -11.74
C ASP A 105 -19.97 13.18 -12.62
N ALA A 106 -18.82 12.77 -12.08
CA ALA A 106 -17.84 11.98 -12.81
C ALA A 106 -18.12 10.47 -12.79
N VAL A 107 -18.84 9.97 -11.79
CA VAL A 107 -19.08 8.55 -11.56
C VAL A 107 -20.56 8.23 -11.69
N GLU A 108 -20.92 7.63 -12.82
CA GLU A 108 -22.31 7.24 -13.10
C GLU A 108 -22.86 6.27 -12.04
N GLY A 109 -24.06 6.57 -11.51
CA GLY A 109 -24.78 5.71 -10.58
C GLY A 109 -24.26 5.70 -9.15
N MET A 110 -23.41 6.65 -8.75
CA MET A 110 -23.01 6.86 -7.36
C MET A 110 -23.98 7.80 -6.65
N SER A 111 -24.48 7.42 -5.48
CA SER A 111 -25.28 8.33 -4.65
C SER A 111 -24.38 9.37 -3.97
N PRO A 112 -24.89 10.56 -3.61
CA PRO A 112 -24.09 11.56 -2.90
C PRO A 112 -23.57 11.05 -1.55
N GLU A 113 -24.36 10.23 -0.85
CA GLU A 113 -23.94 9.60 0.41
C GLU A 113 -22.83 8.56 0.22
N GLU A 114 -22.90 7.76 -0.86
CA GLU A 114 -21.84 6.81 -1.20
C GLU A 114 -20.56 7.58 -1.59
N ALA A 115 -20.68 8.63 -2.40
CA ALA A 115 -19.57 9.48 -2.78
C ALA A 115 -18.89 10.11 -1.56
N GLU A 116 -19.68 10.59 -0.58
CA GLU A 116 -19.14 11.14 0.66
C GLU A 116 -18.43 10.09 1.51
N ASP A 117 -18.97 8.88 1.70
CA ASP A 117 -18.29 7.80 2.41
C ASP A 117 -16.95 7.42 1.74
N LYS A 118 -16.92 7.43 0.40
CA LYS A 118 -15.69 7.22 -0.37
C LYS A 118 -14.70 8.37 -0.19
N LEU A 119 -15.16 9.60 -0.20
CA LEU A 119 -14.32 10.78 0.04
C LEU A 119 -13.73 10.74 1.46
N GLN A 120 -14.56 10.39 2.45
CA GLN A 120 -14.09 10.15 3.82
C GLN A 120 -12.96 9.12 3.84
N GLN A 121 -13.17 7.98 3.17
CA GLN A 121 -12.15 6.95 3.09
C GLN A 121 -10.86 7.47 2.42
N ALA A 122 -10.98 8.24 1.34
CA ALA A 122 -9.82 8.75 0.61
C ALA A 122 -8.92 9.66 1.49
N PHE A 123 -9.54 10.56 2.25
CA PHE A 123 -8.86 11.59 3.03
C PHE A 123 -8.60 11.19 4.49
N GLY A 124 -8.61 9.89 4.79
CA GLY A 124 -8.23 9.39 6.12
C GLY A 124 -9.34 9.49 7.18
N TRP A 125 -10.55 9.90 6.80
CA TRP A 125 -11.70 9.98 7.69
C TRP A 125 -12.40 8.62 7.85
N GLY A 126 -13.01 8.42 9.02
CA GLY A 126 -13.73 7.19 9.37
C GLY A 126 -12.83 5.95 9.58
N PRO A 127 -13.44 4.80 9.94
CA PRO A 127 -12.71 3.57 10.30
C PRO A 127 -11.90 2.98 9.14
N ARG A 128 -12.33 3.21 7.90
CA ARG A 128 -11.70 2.66 6.70
C ARG A 128 -10.69 3.61 6.08
N GLY A 129 -10.72 4.90 6.40
CA GLY A 129 -9.95 5.89 5.66
C GLY A 129 -8.45 5.71 5.77
N ASN A 130 -7.97 5.13 6.85
CA ASN A 130 -6.55 4.89 7.04
C ASN A 130 -6.11 3.44 6.74
N LYS A 131 -6.97 2.61 6.13
CA LYS A 131 -6.64 1.21 5.84
C LYS A 131 -5.53 1.09 4.78
N PHE A 132 -5.64 1.83 3.68
CA PHE A 132 -4.61 1.87 2.65
C PHE A 132 -3.36 2.63 3.11
N TRP A 133 -3.56 3.78 3.75
CA TRP A 133 -2.48 4.63 4.26
C TRP A 133 -1.77 4.08 5.51
N ARG A 134 -2.31 3.01 6.10
CA ARG A 134 -1.82 2.33 7.32
C ARG A 134 -1.63 3.26 8.50
N GLY A 135 -2.60 4.15 8.71
CA GLY A 135 -2.58 5.12 9.81
C GLY A 135 -1.68 6.33 9.59
N ARG A 136 -1.03 6.45 8.41
CA ARG A 136 -0.16 7.60 8.11
C ARG A 136 -0.88 8.82 7.54
N LYS A 137 -2.13 8.68 7.11
CA LYS A 137 -2.88 9.81 6.52
C LYS A 137 -3.57 10.59 7.63
N VAL A 138 -3.21 11.86 7.73
CA VAL A 138 -3.86 12.81 8.62
C VAL A 138 -5.24 13.14 8.05
N LYS A 139 -6.23 13.29 8.92
CA LYS A 139 -7.58 13.72 8.54
C LYS A 139 -7.50 15.17 8.02
N GLU A 140 -7.74 15.37 6.74
CA GLU A 140 -7.67 16.68 6.10
C GLU A 140 -8.78 16.82 5.06
N ALA A 141 -9.09 18.06 4.67
CA ALA A 141 -9.98 18.33 3.54
C ALA A 141 -9.19 18.15 2.22
N PRO A 142 -9.86 17.80 1.11
CA PRO A 142 -9.28 17.93 -0.21
C PRO A 142 -8.81 19.37 -0.47
N GLN A 143 -7.72 19.51 -1.20
CA GLN A 143 -7.35 20.79 -1.79
C GLN A 143 -8.35 21.13 -2.92
N GLU A 144 -8.53 22.43 -3.18
CA GLU A 144 -9.42 22.88 -4.24
C GLU A 144 -9.02 22.28 -5.60
N GLY A 145 -9.97 21.64 -6.29
CA GLY A 145 -9.73 21.01 -7.59
C GLY A 145 -8.87 19.74 -7.57
N GLN A 146 -8.39 19.26 -6.40
CA GLN A 146 -7.58 18.03 -6.31
C GLN A 146 -8.35 16.80 -6.81
N VAL A 147 -9.58 16.63 -6.33
CA VAL A 147 -10.43 15.48 -6.65
C VAL A 147 -10.81 15.50 -8.14
N SER A 148 -11.17 16.68 -8.65
CA SER A 148 -11.51 16.86 -10.07
C SER A 148 -10.31 16.59 -10.97
N SER A 149 -9.13 17.11 -10.63
CA SER A 149 -7.88 16.84 -11.36
C SER A 149 -7.54 15.34 -11.40
N ALA A 150 -7.73 14.62 -10.29
CA ALA A 150 -7.51 13.18 -10.25
C ALA A 150 -8.49 12.41 -11.15
N LEU A 151 -9.78 12.77 -11.13
CA LEU A 151 -10.81 12.16 -11.97
C LEU A 151 -10.58 12.45 -13.46
N GLU A 152 -10.22 13.68 -13.80
CA GLU A 152 -9.87 14.09 -15.17
C GLU A 152 -8.63 13.36 -15.67
N TYR A 153 -7.62 13.21 -14.83
CA TYR A 153 -6.43 12.45 -15.19
C TYR A 153 -6.77 10.98 -15.48
N LEU A 154 -7.54 10.31 -14.60
CA LEU A 154 -7.98 8.94 -14.84
C LEU A 154 -8.78 8.81 -16.15
N ARG A 155 -9.63 9.79 -16.45
CA ARG A 155 -10.35 9.88 -17.73
C ARG A 155 -9.40 10.01 -18.92
N SER A 156 -8.35 10.81 -18.80
CA SER A 156 -7.33 11.00 -19.85
C SER A 156 -6.53 9.72 -20.16
N VAL A 157 -6.35 8.85 -19.14
CA VAL A 157 -5.72 7.52 -19.29
C VAL A 157 -6.67 6.49 -19.93
N GLY A 158 -7.96 6.83 -20.05
CA GLY A 158 -9.00 5.99 -20.65
C GLY A 158 -9.86 5.23 -19.64
N VAL A 159 -9.75 5.53 -18.34
CA VAL A 159 -10.67 5.02 -17.32
C VAL A 159 -11.93 5.88 -17.33
N ALA A 160 -13.03 5.35 -17.85
CA ALA A 160 -14.31 6.06 -17.96
C ALA A 160 -15.49 5.13 -17.64
N GLY A 161 -16.70 5.67 -17.53
CA GLY A 161 -17.94 4.92 -17.33
C GLY A 161 -17.86 3.88 -16.20
N PRO A 162 -18.12 2.58 -16.48
CA PRO A 162 -18.17 1.56 -15.43
C PRO A 162 -16.80 1.26 -14.81
N GLU A 163 -15.70 1.41 -15.54
CA GLU A 163 -14.36 1.25 -14.99
C GLU A 163 -14.03 2.34 -13.97
N MET A 164 -14.44 3.59 -14.23
CA MET A 164 -14.26 4.69 -13.27
C MET A 164 -15.00 4.39 -11.96
N ALA A 165 -16.27 3.98 -12.05
CA ALA A 165 -17.05 3.58 -10.88
C ALA A 165 -16.37 2.45 -10.10
N LYS A 166 -15.83 1.45 -10.81
CA LYS A 166 -15.14 0.33 -10.18
C LYS A 166 -13.87 0.76 -9.45
N VAL A 167 -13.06 1.64 -10.05
CA VAL A 167 -11.85 2.18 -9.45
C VAL A 167 -12.19 2.94 -8.17
N VAL A 168 -13.09 3.92 -8.24
CA VAL A 168 -13.46 4.76 -7.08
C VAL A 168 -14.12 3.94 -5.97
N LYS A 169 -14.97 2.96 -6.30
CA LYS A 169 -15.61 2.09 -5.29
C LYS A 169 -14.61 1.18 -4.57
N THR A 170 -13.62 0.67 -5.30
CA THR A 170 -12.64 -0.32 -4.78
C THR A 170 -11.47 0.36 -4.08
N PHE A 171 -11.05 1.52 -4.59
CA PHE A 171 -9.88 2.26 -4.13
C PHE A 171 -10.18 3.77 -4.19
N PRO A 172 -11.02 4.26 -3.27
CA PRO A 172 -11.34 5.69 -3.20
C PRO A 172 -10.11 6.56 -2.86
N GLU A 173 -9.08 5.98 -2.24
CA GLU A 173 -7.84 6.68 -1.92
C GLU A 173 -7.11 7.23 -3.14
N ALA A 174 -7.40 6.75 -4.36
CA ALA A 174 -6.94 7.37 -5.61
C ALA A 174 -7.31 8.85 -5.73
N LEU A 175 -8.43 9.29 -5.13
CA LEU A 175 -8.87 10.68 -5.16
C LEU A 175 -7.99 11.60 -4.30
N ALA A 176 -7.28 11.04 -3.32
CA ALA A 176 -6.38 11.77 -2.44
C ALA A 176 -4.90 11.66 -2.87
N CYS A 177 -4.59 10.90 -3.93
CA CYS A 177 -3.26 10.81 -4.52
C CYS A 177 -2.90 12.09 -5.29
N SER A 178 -1.61 12.45 -5.28
CA SER A 178 -1.08 13.53 -6.13
C SER A 178 -1.12 13.10 -7.59
N VAL A 179 -1.67 13.94 -8.47
CA VAL A 179 -1.74 13.65 -9.91
C VAL A 179 -0.34 13.57 -10.51
N ASP A 180 0.53 14.51 -10.18
CA ASP A 180 1.86 14.63 -10.78
C ASP A 180 2.85 13.62 -10.18
N ASP A 181 2.85 13.47 -8.86
CA ASP A 181 3.87 12.67 -8.18
C ASP A 181 3.49 11.20 -8.11
N GLN A 182 2.20 10.87 -7.97
CA GLN A 182 1.78 9.48 -7.75
C GLN A 182 1.08 8.88 -8.97
N LEU A 183 -0.01 9.50 -9.43
CA LEU A 183 -0.83 8.90 -10.50
C LEU A 183 -0.06 8.83 -11.82
N LYS A 184 0.57 9.93 -12.24
CA LYS A 184 1.36 9.99 -13.48
C LYS A 184 2.57 9.09 -13.44
N GLU A 185 3.30 9.04 -12.32
CA GLU A 185 4.45 8.15 -12.18
C GLU A 185 4.02 6.69 -12.28
N SER A 186 2.95 6.30 -11.58
CA SER A 186 2.41 4.94 -11.60
C SER A 186 2.04 4.50 -13.01
N VAL A 187 1.28 5.33 -13.73
CA VAL A 187 0.87 5.03 -15.11
C VAL A 187 2.09 4.94 -16.04
N LYS A 188 3.03 5.89 -15.93
CA LYS A 188 4.26 5.88 -16.73
C LYS A 188 5.07 4.61 -16.52
N LYS A 189 5.20 4.13 -15.27
CA LYS A 189 5.90 2.87 -15.00
C LYS A 189 5.13 1.66 -15.56
N LEU A 190 3.81 1.61 -15.42
CA LEU A 190 2.96 0.56 -16.02
C LEU A 190 3.10 0.45 -17.54
N GLU A 191 3.16 1.58 -18.23
CA GLU A 191 3.37 1.62 -19.69
C GLU A 191 4.81 1.32 -20.09
N GLY A 192 5.77 1.81 -19.29
CA GLY A 192 7.20 1.72 -19.56
C GLY A 192 7.80 0.35 -19.26
N GLU A 193 7.70 -0.11 -18.02
CA GLU A 193 8.35 -1.34 -17.54
C GLU A 193 7.51 -2.58 -17.87
N TRP A 194 6.22 -2.55 -17.55
CA TRP A 194 5.32 -3.68 -17.77
C TRP A 194 4.67 -3.73 -19.16
N LYS A 195 4.93 -2.72 -20.00
CA LYS A 195 4.42 -2.62 -21.38
C LYS A 195 2.89 -2.73 -21.47
N LEU A 196 2.17 -2.32 -20.43
CA LEU A 196 0.71 -2.28 -20.45
C LEU A 196 0.26 -1.05 -21.23
N LYS A 197 -0.57 -1.22 -22.26
CA LYS A 197 -1.02 -0.10 -23.10
C LYS A 197 -2.53 -0.18 -23.38
N ASN A 198 -3.12 0.98 -23.66
CA ASN A 198 -4.50 1.11 -24.11
C ASN A 198 -5.48 0.37 -23.18
N GLN A 199 -6.36 -0.45 -23.76
CA GLN A 199 -7.36 -1.24 -23.05
C GLN A 199 -6.79 -2.23 -22.03
N VAL A 200 -5.54 -2.71 -22.22
CA VAL A 200 -4.91 -3.63 -21.25
C VAL A 200 -4.57 -2.87 -19.97
N LEU A 201 -4.08 -1.64 -20.09
CA LEU A 201 -3.81 -0.76 -18.95
C LEU A 201 -5.10 -0.46 -18.19
N VAL A 202 -6.16 -0.02 -18.89
CA VAL A 202 -7.47 0.28 -18.28
C VAL A 202 -8.02 -0.93 -17.53
N LYS A 203 -7.97 -2.13 -18.12
CA LYS A 203 -8.40 -3.37 -17.45
C LYS A 203 -7.51 -3.74 -16.26
N ALA A 204 -6.21 -3.45 -16.30
CA ALA A 204 -5.33 -3.66 -15.16
C ALA A 204 -5.70 -2.74 -13.99
N LEU A 205 -5.91 -1.46 -14.27
CA LEU A 205 -6.36 -0.46 -13.27
C LEU A 205 -7.72 -0.83 -12.68
N ALA A 206 -8.66 -1.27 -13.51
CA ALA A 206 -9.98 -1.70 -13.05
C ALA A 206 -9.97 -3.01 -12.24
N ARG A 207 -8.91 -3.83 -12.36
CA ARG A 207 -8.73 -5.07 -11.57
C ARG A 207 -8.01 -4.81 -10.25
N GLN A 208 -6.96 -4.00 -10.27
CA GLN A 208 -6.14 -3.70 -9.10
C GLN A 208 -5.83 -2.20 -9.03
N PRO A 209 -6.80 -1.36 -8.63
CA PRO A 209 -6.62 0.09 -8.66
C PRO A 209 -5.61 0.62 -7.63
N GLN A 210 -5.28 -0.17 -6.60
CA GLN A 210 -4.26 0.18 -5.59
C GLN A 210 -2.88 0.47 -6.19
N VAL A 211 -2.60 -0.02 -7.41
CA VAL A 211 -1.35 0.24 -8.12
C VAL A 211 -1.08 1.73 -8.34
N LEU A 212 -2.15 2.53 -8.43
CA LEU A 212 -2.07 3.98 -8.61
C LEU A 212 -1.53 4.73 -7.39
N GLY A 213 -1.56 4.10 -6.21
CA GLY A 213 -1.08 4.69 -4.96
C GLY A 213 0.19 4.03 -4.42
N TYR A 214 0.84 3.16 -5.20
CA TYR A 214 2.09 2.54 -4.78
C TYR A 214 3.27 3.49 -4.91
N ASP A 215 4.24 3.32 -4.02
CA ASP A 215 5.50 4.06 -4.04
C ASP A 215 6.49 3.27 -4.91
N TYR A 216 7.08 3.93 -5.91
CA TYR A 216 7.99 3.31 -6.90
C TYR A 216 9.48 3.65 -6.69
N ASP A 217 9.78 4.39 -5.62
CA ASP A 217 11.10 4.88 -5.21
C ASP A 217 12.09 3.75 -4.85
N CYS A 218 11.59 2.54 -4.61
CA CYS A 218 12.44 1.40 -4.29
C CYS A 218 12.74 0.54 -5.54
N GLU A 219 13.70 0.97 -6.36
CA GLU A 219 14.22 0.24 -7.52
C GLU A 219 15.07 -0.98 -7.11
N GLY A 220 14.51 -1.90 -6.33
CA GLY A 220 15.15 -3.19 -5.99
C GLY A 220 16.07 -3.20 -4.77
N SER A 221 16.28 -2.06 -4.08
CA SER A 221 17.03 -1.97 -2.81
C SER A 221 16.13 -1.96 -1.56
N CYS A 222 14.82 -2.19 -1.73
CA CYS A 222 13.83 -2.10 -0.65
C CYS A 222 14.13 -3.11 0.48
N GLN A 223 14.29 -2.62 1.71
CA GLN A 223 14.37 -3.48 2.91
C GLN A 223 13.01 -4.06 3.34
N GLY A 224 11.97 -3.93 2.51
CA GLY A 224 10.62 -4.44 2.81
C GLY A 224 9.82 -3.58 3.79
N GLU A 225 10.33 -2.42 4.21
CA GLU A 225 9.64 -1.51 5.13
C GLU A 225 8.54 -0.67 4.43
N CYS A 226 8.56 -0.62 3.10
CA CYS A 226 7.56 0.08 2.30
C CYS A 226 6.29 -0.76 2.14
N ASN A 227 5.34 -0.59 3.06
CA ASN A 227 4.07 -1.31 3.03
C ASN A 227 3.08 -0.89 1.90
N ARG A 228 3.51 0.00 1.00
CA ARG A 228 2.86 0.42 -0.27
C ARG A 228 3.77 0.16 -1.49
N CYS A 229 4.74 -0.73 -1.35
CA CYS A 229 5.71 -1.03 -2.40
C CYS A 229 5.06 -1.65 -3.63
N TRP A 230 5.48 -1.18 -4.80
CA TRP A 230 5.08 -1.68 -6.10
C TRP A 230 5.34 -3.18 -6.31
N ALA A 231 6.32 -3.78 -5.62
CA ALA A 231 6.68 -5.19 -5.78
C ALA A 231 5.56 -6.19 -5.41
N ARG A 232 4.42 -5.70 -4.89
CA ARG A 232 3.21 -6.48 -4.64
C ARG A 232 2.26 -6.55 -5.84
N PHE A 233 2.52 -5.77 -6.88
CA PHE A 233 1.78 -5.74 -8.14
C PHE A 233 2.19 -6.92 -9.03
#